data_AF-A0AB35KX73-F1
#
_entry.id   AF-A0AB35KX73-F1
#
_cell.length_a   1.000
_cell.length_b   1.000
_cell.length_c   1.000
_cell.angle_alpha   90.00
_cell.angle_beta   90.00
_cell.angle_gamma   90.00
#
_symmetry.space_group_name_H-M   'P 1'
#
loop_
_entity.id
_entity.type
_entity.pdbx_description
1 polymer ?
#
loop_
_entity_poly.entity_id
_entity_poly.type
_entity_poly.pdbx_seq_one_letter_code
_entity_poly.pdbx_strand_id
1 'polypeptide(L)'
;MAELKPLKVLALSSQGREPDLSCVYQRLGQLVDLELRELDKNEQRNLRRYLSAVDLGRYDRLLLDLHFKNIHRQTAFLRQVPGLLIYEEDACQNYLAGSRWRGKFSRFYSDLPNARVVVTGASVAERLRGEGFNVHFIAKGYDPRTVYCESTTRDIELGFVGRTASAAYAGRKQLLDRLASEEPLQLLRTAPGQAYREMLNRIRYFVSADVGLGEYMAKNFEAMACGCVLLAWRQGSEEAAIGLQDGRHLLLYSDIDELRGHLARLRANPAWGLEIAENGRRFVEAHMTHAHLAERLLEVLQSLWPEVCLPSAWRVFCARLNPF
;
A
#
# COMPACT_ATOMS: atom_id res chain seq x y z
N MET A 1 -26.34 -22.18 -19.08
CA MET A 1 -25.19 -21.31 -18.80
C MET A 1 -24.22 -22.12 -17.98
N ALA A 2 -23.02 -22.41 -18.47
CA ALA A 2 -22.03 -23.13 -17.67
C ALA A 2 -21.71 -22.28 -16.44
N GLU A 3 -21.89 -22.83 -15.23
CA GLU A 3 -21.41 -22.20 -14.00
C GLU A 3 -19.90 -21.96 -14.18
N LEU A 4 -19.51 -20.69 -14.22
CA LEU A 4 -18.10 -20.32 -14.18
C LEU A 4 -17.55 -20.85 -12.86
N LYS A 5 -16.67 -21.84 -12.95
CA LYS A 5 -15.96 -22.38 -11.79
C LYS A 5 -15.31 -21.20 -11.04
N PRO A 6 -15.51 -21.09 -9.71
CA PRO A 6 -14.92 -19.99 -8.95
C PRO A 6 -13.39 -20.06 -9.05
N LEU A 7 -12.75 -18.89 -9.24
CA LEU A 7 -11.30 -18.76 -9.27
C LEU A 7 -10.71 -19.30 -7.96
N LYS A 8 -9.74 -20.21 -8.04
CA LYS A 8 -9.07 -20.78 -6.86
C LYS A 8 -7.77 -20.03 -6.59
N VAL A 9 -7.65 -19.43 -5.41
CA VAL A 9 -6.51 -18.58 -5.04
C VAL A 9 -5.88 -19.11 -3.76
N LEU A 10 -4.56 -19.35 -3.79
CA LEU A 10 -3.77 -19.51 -2.57
C LEU A 10 -3.17 -18.15 -2.22
N ALA A 11 -3.51 -17.59 -1.07
CA ALA A 11 -2.90 -16.37 -0.55
C ALA A 11 -1.94 -16.71 0.58
N LEU A 12 -0.71 -16.20 0.51
CA LEU A 12 0.27 -16.28 1.57
C LEU A 12 0.46 -14.88 2.17
N SER A 13 0.11 -14.72 3.44
CA SER A 13 0.37 -13.48 4.20
C SER A 13 1.33 -13.75 5.36
N SER A 14 1.86 -12.69 5.96
CA SER A 14 2.75 -12.79 7.10
C SER A 14 1.96 -12.96 8.40
N GLN A 15 2.35 -13.90 9.27
CA GLN A 15 1.76 -13.97 10.61
C GLN A 15 2.02 -12.65 11.36
N GLY A 16 0.96 -12.03 11.89
CA GLY A 16 1.04 -10.70 12.52
C GLY A 16 1.38 -9.57 11.54
N ARG A 17 0.87 -9.66 10.30
CA ARG A 17 1.01 -8.65 9.24
C ARG A 17 0.60 -7.26 9.76
N GLU A 18 1.47 -6.26 9.58
CA GLU A 18 1.19 -4.84 9.88
C GLU A 18 1.43 -3.97 8.64
N PRO A 19 0.45 -3.14 8.21
CA PRO A 19 -0.93 -3.08 8.69
C PRO A 19 -1.68 -4.41 8.53
N ASP A 20 -2.71 -4.65 9.35
CA ASP A 20 -3.55 -5.85 9.27
C ASP A 20 -4.45 -5.79 8.03
N LEU A 21 -4.34 -6.80 7.16
CA LEU A 21 -5.12 -6.95 5.94
C LEU A 21 -6.18 -8.06 6.04
N SER A 22 -6.50 -8.54 7.25
CA SER A 22 -7.53 -9.56 7.51
C SER A 22 -8.87 -9.22 6.85
N CYS A 23 -9.28 -7.94 6.87
CA CYS A 23 -10.49 -7.46 6.19
C CYS A 23 -10.43 -7.69 4.67
N VAL A 24 -9.28 -7.45 4.05
CA VAL A 24 -9.06 -7.66 2.61
C VAL A 24 -9.25 -9.13 2.28
N TYR A 25 -8.60 -10.03 3.03
CA TYR A 25 -8.71 -11.48 2.79
C TYR A 25 -10.10 -12.01 3.08
N GLN A 26 -10.76 -11.53 4.13
CA GLN A 26 -12.14 -11.90 4.42
C GLN A 26 -13.07 -11.51 3.26
N ARG A 27 -12.93 -10.30 2.73
CA ARG A 27 -13.72 -9.85 1.58
C ARG A 27 -13.37 -10.65 0.32
N LEU A 28 -12.08 -10.85 0.04
CA LEU A 28 -11.64 -11.60 -1.13
C LEU A 28 -12.17 -13.05 -1.11
N GLY A 29 -12.15 -13.71 0.07
CA GLY A 29 -12.70 -15.06 0.24
C GLY A 29 -14.22 -15.17 0.10
N GLN A 30 -14.96 -14.05 0.09
CA GLN A 30 -16.38 -14.04 -0.30
C GLN A 30 -16.56 -14.00 -1.82
N LEU A 31 -15.52 -13.61 -2.56
CA LEU A 31 -15.55 -13.38 -4.01
C LEU A 31 -14.89 -14.52 -4.80
N VAL A 32 -13.98 -15.27 -4.18
CA VAL A 32 -13.23 -16.38 -4.80
C VAL A 32 -13.08 -17.55 -3.83
N ASP A 33 -12.72 -18.73 -4.35
CA ASP A 33 -12.32 -19.88 -3.52
C ASP A 33 -10.89 -19.62 -3.00
N LEU A 34 -10.81 -18.97 -1.84
CA LEU A 34 -9.57 -18.50 -1.23
C LEU A 34 -9.09 -19.46 -0.13
N GLU A 35 -7.88 -19.99 -0.30
CA GLU A 35 -7.11 -20.57 0.80
C GLU A 35 -6.10 -19.53 1.30
N LEU A 36 -6.29 -19.03 2.52
CA LEU A 36 -5.32 -18.14 3.18
C LEU A 36 -4.38 -18.95 4.07
N ARG A 37 -3.08 -18.74 3.92
CA ARG A 37 -2.05 -19.25 4.84
C ARG A 37 -1.21 -18.12 5.39
N GLU A 38 -1.15 -18.04 6.71
CA GLU A 38 -0.29 -17.09 7.41
C GLU A 38 1.04 -17.76 7.75
N LEU A 39 2.14 -17.16 7.29
CA LEU A 39 3.47 -17.73 7.40
C LEU A 39 4.29 -17.00 8.45
N ASP A 40 4.96 -17.77 9.28
CA ASP A 40 6.00 -17.24 10.17
C ASP A 40 7.23 -16.78 9.36
N LYS A 41 8.17 -16.13 10.05
CA LYS A 41 9.39 -15.60 9.41
C LYS A 41 10.27 -16.69 8.78
N ASN A 42 10.33 -17.88 9.36
CA ASN A 42 11.12 -18.99 8.85
C ASN A 42 10.48 -19.60 7.60
N GLU A 43 9.18 -19.79 7.60
CA GLU A 43 8.39 -20.25 6.45
C GLU A 43 8.52 -19.28 5.28
N GLN A 44 8.39 -17.97 5.53
CA GLN A 44 8.60 -16.94 4.52
C GLN A 44 9.98 -16.98 3.88
N ARG A 45 11.03 -17.32 4.65
CA ARG A 45 12.42 -17.40 4.16
C ARG A 45 12.72 -18.71 3.42
N ASN A 46 11.81 -19.68 3.47
CA ASN A 46 11.98 -21.01 2.93
C ASN A 46 10.74 -21.46 2.13
N LEU A 47 10.20 -20.58 1.26
CA LEU A 47 8.95 -20.81 0.53
C LEU A 47 8.97 -22.10 -0.29
N ARG A 48 10.10 -22.43 -0.92
CA ARG A 48 10.21 -23.70 -1.68
C ARG A 48 9.96 -24.92 -0.80
N ARG A 49 10.50 -24.91 0.43
CA ARG A 49 10.32 -26.00 1.40
C ARG A 49 8.91 -25.98 1.96
N TYR A 50 8.38 -24.81 2.25
CA TYR A 50 7.02 -24.67 2.76
C TYR A 50 5.98 -25.19 1.76
N LEU A 51 6.10 -24.78 0.49
CA LEU A 51 5.17 -25.13 -0.57
C LEU A 51 5.41 -26.51 -1.18
N SER A 52 6.48 -27.25 -0.82
CA SER A 52 6.70 -28.60 -1.36
C SER A 52 5.63 -29.61 -0.90
N ALA A 53 4.93 -29.32 0.19
CA ALA A 53 3.81 -30.13 0.68
C ALA A 53 2.44 -29.67 0.12
N VAL A 54 2.43 -28.66 -0.75
CA VAL A 54 1.20 -28.08 -1.30
C VAL A 54 1.08 -28.43 -2.78
N ASP A 55 -0.05 -29.00 -3.17
CA ASP A 55 -0.38 -29.24 -4.58
C ASP A 55 -0.77 -27.92 -5.26
N LEU A 56 0.24 -27.17 -5.72
CA LEU A 56 0.06 -25.87 -6.38
C LEU A 56 -0.80 -25.96 -7.65
N GLY A 57 -0.92 -27.14 -8.28
CA GLY A 57 -1.72 -27.33 -9.49
C GLY A 57 -3.23 -27.19 -9.26
N ARG A 58 -3.69 -27.15 -8.00
CA ARG A 58 -5.10 -26.94 -7.64
C ARG A 58 -5.54 -25.47 -7.67
N TYR A 59 -4.58 -24.55 -7.69
CA TYR A 59 -4.84 -23.12 -7.66
C TYR A 59 -4.65 -22.51 -9.04
N ASP A 60 -5.55 -21.58 -9.38
CA ASP A 60 -5.42 -20.79 -10.58
C ASP A 60 -4.41 -19.65 -10.36
N ARG A 61 -4.29 -19.14 -9.12
CA ARG A 61 -3.41 -18.03 -8.75
C ARG A 61 -2.72 -18.26 -7.41
N LEU A 62 -1.50 -17.73 -7.28
CA LEU A 62 -0.80 -17.58 -6.00
C LEU A 62 -0.64 -16.07 -5.70
N LEU A 63 -1.23 -15.60 -4.61
CA LEU A 63 -1.07 -14.23 -4.11
C LEU A 63 -0.04 -14.21 -2.97
N LEU A 64 1.03 -13.43 -3.14
CA LEU A 64 2.03 -13.19 -2.10
C LEU A 64 1.88 -11.77 -1.52
N ASP A 65 1.54 -11.71 -0.24
CA ASP A 65 1.62 -10.52 0.62
C ASP A 65 2.63 -10.81 1.74
N LEU A 66 3.89 -10.94 1.35
CA LEU A 66 4.98 -11.31 2.24
C LEU A 66 6.05 -10.24 2.24
N HIS A 67 6.72 -10.04 3.38
CA HIS A 67 7.76 -9.02 3.46
C HIS A 67 8.90 -9.29 2.46
N PHE A 68 9.15 -8.32 1.57
CA PHE A 68 10.24 -8.36 0.59
C PHE A 68 11.58 -8.87 1.16
N LYS A 69 11.97 -8.40 2.34
CA LYS A 69 13.21 -8.77 3.03
C LYS A 69 13.37 -10.29 3.26
N ASN A 70 12.27 -11.04 3.32
CA ASN A 70 12.25 -12.49 3.51
C ASN A 70 12.19 -13.27 2.19
N ILE A 71 11.63 -12.68 1.13
CA ILE A 71 11.40 -13.38 -0.15
C ILE A 71 12.37 -13.03 -1.28
N HIS A 72 13.05 -11.87 -1.23
CA HIS A 72 13.85 -11.33 -2.35
C HIS A 72 14.98 -12.22 -2.88
N ARG A 73 15.40 -13.27 -2.14
CA ARG A 73 16.47 -14.20 -2.55
C ARG A 73 15.95 -15.51 -3.14
N GLN A 74 14.64 -15.68 -3.25
CA GLN A 74 14.00 -16.94 -3.61
C GLN A 74 13.49 -16.95 -5.07
N THR A 75 14.04 -16.08 -5.92
CA THR A 75 13.61 -15.88 -7.32
C THR A 75 13.68 -17.16 -8.15
N ALA A 76 14.68 -18.02 -7.91
CA ALA A 76 14.85 -19.29 -8.62
C ALA A 76 13.63 -20.23 -8.46
N PHE A 77 12.97 -20.21 -7.31
CA PHE A 77 11.73 -20.96 -7.07
C PHE A 77 10.52 -20.17 -7.57
N LEU A 78 10.40 -18.90 -7.15
CA LEU A 78 9.24 -18.05 -7.47
C LEU A 78 9.00 -17.89 -8.97
N ARG A 79 10.05 -17.84 -9.80
CA ARG A 79 9.92 -17.74 -11.26
C ARG A 79 9.22 -18.94 -11.92
N GLN A 80 9.15 -20.08 -11.22
CA GLN A 80 8.52 -21.32 -11.68
C GLN A 80 7.05 -21.40 -11.27
N VAL A 81 6.57 -20.48 -10.43
CA VAL A 81 5.19 -20.47 -9.94
C VAL A 81 4.28 -19.83 -11.00
N PRO A 82 3.33 -20.56 -11.59
CA PRO A 82 2.36 -19.97 -12.52
C PRO A 82 1.35 -19.09 -11.76
N GLY A 83 0.82 -18.06 -12.41
CA GLY A 83 -0.23 -17.22 -11.84
C GLY A 83 0.20 -16.42 -10.60
N LEU A 84 1.50 -16.09 -10.48
CA LEU A 84 2.09 -15.43 -9.31
C LEU A 84 1.79 -13.92 -9.26
N LEU A 85 0.92 -13.51 -8.34
CA LEU A 85 0.67 -12.12 -8.01
C LEU A 85 1.44 -11.74 -6.74
N ILE A 86 2.21 -10.65 -6.79
CA ILE A 86 2.91 -10.08 -5.63
C ILE A 86 2.22 -8.76 -5.25
N TYR A 87 1.71 -8.66 -4.03
CA TYR A 87 1.21 -7.41 -3.46
C TYR A 87 2.30 -6.79 -2.59
N GLU A 88 2.72 -5.57 -2.92
CA GLU A 88 3.89 -4.92 -2.30
C GLU A 88 3.60 -3.47 -1.89
N GLU A 89 3.57 -3.23 -0.58
CA GLU A 89 3.30 -1.91 0.02
C GLU A 89 4.55 -1.07 0.26
N ASP A 90 5.75 -1.68 0.17
CA ASP A 90 7.05 -1.06 0.47
C ASP A 90 7.89 -0.75 -0.78
N ALA A 91 7.34 -0.96 -1.99
CA ALA A 91 8.09 -0.81 -3.25
C ALA A 91 8.66 0.60 -3.49
N CYS A 92 8.12 1.65 -2.86
CA CYS A 92 8.68 3.00 -2.92
C CYS A 92 10.16 3.04 -2.50
N GLN A 93 10.56 2.15 -1.58
CA GLN A 93 11.94 2.02 -1.09
C GLN A 93 12.93 1.65 -2.20
N ASN A 94 12.46 1.18 -3.36
CA ASN A 94 13.29 0.95 -4.54
C ASN A 94 13.94 2.23 -5.07
N TYR A 95 13.27 3.38 -4.90
CA TYR A 95 13.65 4.63 -5.53
C TYR A 95 14.17 5.70 -4.56
N LEU A 96 13.96 5.51 -3.25
CA LEU A 96 14.46 6.42 -2.23
C LEU A 96 15.99 6.39 -2.16
N ALA A 97 16.63 7.57 -2.20
CA ALA A 97 18.09 7.69 -2.19
C ALA A 97 18.75 7.08 -0.94
N GLY A 98 18.16 7.28 0.24
CA GLY A 98 18.67 6.75 1.51
C GLY A 98 18.24 5.31 1.83
N SER A 99 17.55 4.62 0.92
CA SER A 99 17.04 3.27 1.19
C SER A 99 18.09 2.20 0.92
N ARG A 100 18.28 1.28 1.89
CA ARG A 100 19.08 0.07 1.71
C ARG A 100 18.52 -0.90 0.64
N TRP A 101 17.27 -0.66 0.23
CA TRP A 101 16.55 -1.43 -0.78
C TRP A 101 16.53 -0.76 -2.16
N ARG A 102 17.24 0.36 -2.31
CA ARG A 102 17.35 1.05 -3.60
C ARG A 102 17.79 0.09 -4.71
N GLY A 103 17.01 0.04 -5.79
CA GLY A 103 17.20 -0.84 -6.96
C GLY A 103 16.99 -2.34 -6.72
N LYS A 104 16.72 -2.79 -5.48
CA LYS A 104 16.60 -4.22 -5.18
C LYS A 104 15.25 -4.79 -5.58
N PHE A 105 14.18 -4.01 -5.56
CA PHE A 105 12.88 -4.45 -6.05
C PHE A 105 12.92 -4.64 -7.57
N SER A 106 13.48 -3.67 -8.31
CA SER A 106 13.69 -3.80 -9.76
C SER A 106 14.45 -5.08 -10.13
N ARG A 107 15.56 -5.35 -9.45
CA ARG A 107 16.35 -6.58 -9.65
C ARG A 107 15.56 -7.85 -9.31
N PHE A 108 14.72 -7.79 -8.28
CA PHE A 108 13.89 -8.93 -7.91
C PHE A 108 12.81 -9.20 -8.98
N TYR A 109 12.15 -8.16 -9.50
CA TYR A 109 11.12 -8.30 -10.52
C TYR A 109 11.69 -8.68 -11.89
N SER A 110 12.90 -8.27 -12.24
CA SER A 110 13.57 -8.71 -13.48
C SER A 110 13.80 -10.23 -13.51
N ASP A 111 13.98 -10.86 -12.35
CA ASP A 111 14.13 -12.32 -12.24
C ASP A 111 12.79 -13.07 -12.25
N LEU A 112 11.65 -12.35 -12.29
CA LEU A 112 10.29 -12.87 -12.21
C LEU A 112 9.43 -12.40 -13.41
N PRO A 113 9.82 -12.70 -14.66
CA PRO A 113 9.13 -12.18 -15.85
C PRO A 113 7.67 -12.63 -15.99
N ASN A 114 7.29 -13.70 -15.29
CA ASN A 114 5.93 -14.24 -15.30
C ASN A 114 5.06 -13.74 -14.14
N ALA A 115 5.62 -12.96 -13.22
CA ALA A 115 4.89 -12.42 -12.09
C ALA A 115 4.15 -11.13 -12.50
N ARG A 116 3.00 -10.90 -11.86
CA ARG A 116 2.42 -9.56 -11.78
C ARG A 116 2.72 -8.98 -10.42
N VAL A 117 2.89 -7.67 -10.40
CA VAL A 117 3.14 -6.92 -9.18
C VAL A 117 2.03 -5.90 -9.00
N VAL A 118 1.42 -5.86 -7.82
CA VAL A 118 0.60 -4.74 -7.38
C VAL A 118 1.46 -3.93 -6.43
N VAL A 119 1.60 -2.64 -6.70
CA VAL A 119 2.24 -1.68 -5.81
C VAL A 119 1.26 -0.57 -5.42
N THR A 120 1.57 0.11 -4.34
CA THR A 120 0.66 1.07 -3.70
C THR A 120 0.91 2.54 -4.02
N GLY A 121 1.90 2.84 -4.84
CA GLY A 121 2.18 4.19 -5.34
C GLY A 121 2.01 4.26 -6.85
N ALA A 122 1.28 5.24 -7.36
CA ALA A 122 1.05 5.45 -8.78
C ALA A 122 2.37 5.81 -9.47
N SER A 123 3.13 6.74 -8.90
CA SER A 123 4.47 7.09 -9.39
C SER A 123 5.43 5.89 -9.35
N VAL A 124 5.33 5.04 -8.33
CA VAL A 124 6.14 3.81 -8.23
C VAL A 124 5.75 2.82 -9.33
N ALA A 125 4.44 2.64 -9.57
CA ALA A 125 3.93 1.77 -10.63
C ALA A 125 4.35 2.26 -12.02
N GLU A 126 4.25 3.56 -12.30
CA GLU A 126 4.69 4.17 -13.57
C GLU A 126 6.16 3.87 -13.85
N ARG A 127 7.02 4.05 -12.85
CA ARG A 127 8.47 3.78 -13.00
C ARG A 127 8.76 2.31 -13.23
N LEU A 128 8.14 1.41 -12.47
CA LEU A 128 8.33 -0.03 -12.65
C LEU A 128 7.79 -0.52 -14.00
N ARG A 129 6.69 0.05 -14.50
CA ARG A 129 6.22 -0.21 -15.87
C ARG A 129 7.21 0.29 -16.92
N GLY A 130 7.78 1.48 -16.71
CA GLY A 130 8.84 2.02 -17.57
C GLY A 130 10.10 1.16 -17.61
N GLU A 131 10.35 0.38 -16.55
CA GLU A 131 11.42 -0.64 -16.50
C GLU A 131 11.02 -1.97 -17.19
N GLY A 132 9.78 -2.10 -17.68
CA GLY A 132 9.29 -3.27 -18.41
C GLY A 132 8.58 -4.33 -17.58
N PHE A 133 8.24 -4.04 -16.32
CA PHE A 133 7.56 -5.00 -15.44
C PHE A 133 6.03 -4.93 -15.58
N ASN A 134 5.37 -6.07 -15.36
CA ASN A 134 3.90 -6.15 -15.34
C ASN A 134 3.36 -5.67 -13.98
N VAL A 135 3.11 -4.35 -13.88
CA VAL A 135 2.74 -3.71 -12.62
C VAL A 135 1.35 -3.07 -12.67
N HIS A 136 0.59 -3.29 -11.61
CA HIS A 136 -0.69 -2.66 -11.32
C HIS A 136 -0.54 -1.70 -10.13
N PHE A 137 -1.28 -0.59 -10.18
CA PHE A 137 -1.36 0.35 -9.07
C PHE A 137 -2.68 0.13 -8.35
N ILE A 138 -2.61 -0.07 -7.03
CA ILE A 138 -3.77 -0.04 -6.14
C ILE A 138 -3.35 0.69 -4.87
N ALA A 139 -3.95 1.84 -4.59
CA ALA A 139 -3.63 2.62 -3.40
C ALA A 139 -3.86 1.81 -2.11
N LYS A 140 -3.14 2.17 -1.05
CA LYS A 140 -3.39 1.63 0.29
C LYS A 140 -4.84 1.94 0.70
N GLY A 141 -5.40 1.09 1.56
CA GLY A 141 -6.72 1.31 2.15
C GLY A 141 -6.69 1.33 3.66
N TYR A 142 -7.88 1.35 4.26
CA TYR A 142 -8.07 1.21 5.70
C TYR A 142 -9.19 0.22 6.04
N ASP A 143 -9.19 -0.31 7.26
CA ASP A 143 -10.26 -1.19 7.76
C ASP A 143 -11.38 -0.35 8.41
N PRO A 144 -12.57 -0.25 7.79
CA PRO A 144 -13.68 0.53 8.36
C PRO A 144 -14.26 -0.09 9.64
N ARG A 145 -13.91 -1.33 9.99
CA ARG A 145 -14.33 -1.97 11.25
C ARG A 145 -13.58 -1.41 12.47
N THR A 146 -12.36 -0.90 12.26
CA THR A 146 -11.47 -0.44 13.34
C THR A 146 -11.17 1.05 13.28
N VAL A 147 -11.32 1.68 12.11
CA VAL A 147 -11.08 3.11 11.89
C VAL A 147 -12.34 3.75 11.32
N TYR A 148 -12.94 4.64 12.11
CA TYR A 148 -14.18 5.33 11.76
C TYR A 148 -14.33 6.62 12.56
N CYS A 149 -15.12 7.56 12.04
CA CYS A 149 -15.43 8.82 12.71
C CYS A 149 -16.39 8.60 13.89
N GLU A 150 -16.06 9.21 15.02
CA GLU A 150 -16.86 9.22 16.24
C GLU A 150 -17.31 10.65 16.56
N SER A 151 -18.46 10.79 17.22
CA SER A 151 -18.94 12.09 17.71
C SER A 151 -18.21 12.46 18.99
N THR A 152 -16.96 12.91 18.86
CA THR A 152 -16.12 13.38 19.97
C THR A 152 -15.61 14.81 19.75
N THR A 153 -15.20 15.45 20.84
CA THR A 153 -14.54 16.76 20.76
C THR A 153 -13.14 16.60 20.17
N ARG A 154 -12.88 17.33 19.08
CA ARG A 154 -11.54 17.43 18.49
C ARG A 154 -10.74 18.51 19.22
N ASP A 155 -10.00 18.11 20.25
CA ASP A 155 -9.21 19.00 21.12
C ASP A 155 -7.75 19.19 20.65
N ILE A 156 -7.28 18.39 19.68
CA ILE A 156 -5.96 18.54 19.06
C ILE A 156 -6.15 19.31 17.74
N GLU A 157 -5.67 20.55 17.67
CA GLU A 157 -5.79 21.34 16.44
C GLU A 157 -4.98 20.72 15.29
N LEU A 158 -3.68 20.52 15.49
CA LEU A 158 -2.74 20.08 14.46
C LEU A 158 -1.96 18.86 14.95
N GLY A 159 -2.09 17.73 14.25
CA GLY A 159 -1.50 16.47 14.68
C GLY A 159 -0.79 15.72 13.57
N PHE A 160 0.33 15.07 13.92
CA PHE A 160 0.97 14.03 13.12
C PHE A 160 1.06 12.76 13.96
N VAL A 161 0.59 11.63 13.43
CA VAL A 161 0.76 10.33 14.09
C VAL A 161 1.78 9.47 13.33
N GLY A 162 2.88 9.13 14.00
CA GLY A 162 3.85 8.19 13.46
C GLY A 162 5.27 8.35 13.97
N ARG A 163 6.17 7.57 13.37
CA ARG A 163 7.60 7.61 13.67
C ARG A 163 8.29 8.68 12.83
N THR A 164 9.15 9.46 13.46
CA THR A 164 9.98 10.51 12.83
C THR A 164 11.42 10.06 12.59
N ALA A 165 11.89 9.03 13.29
CA ALA A 165 13.25 8.51 13.19
C ALA A 165 13.35 7.35 12.18
N SER A 166 13.67 7.65 10.92
CA SER A 166 14.17 6.66 9.97
C SER A 166 15.05 7.35 8.92
N ALA A 167 16.20 6.73 8.61
CA ALA A 167 17.19 7.26 7.66
C ALA A 167 16.63 7.47 6.25
N ALA A 168 15.55 6.77 5.89
CA ALA A 168 14.87 6.92 4.61
C ALA A 168 13.98 8.19 4.53
N TYR A 169 13.77 8.91 5.65
CA TYR A 169 12.80 10.00 5.76
C TYR A 169 13.43 11.29 6.34
N ALA A 170 14.64 11.65 5.91
CA ALA A 170 15.29 12.88 6.37
C ALA A 170 14.41 14.12 6.12
N GLY A 171 13.75 14.20 4.97
CA GLY A 171 12.83 15.30 4.63
C GLY A 171 11.61 15.39 5.55
N ARG A 172 11.04 14.26 5.99
CA ARG A 172 9.91 14.23 6.94
C ARG A 172 10.28 14.86 8.27
N LYS A 173 11.42 14.45 8.85
CA LYS A 173 11.83 14.96 10.17
C LYS A 173 12.06 16.47 10.10
N GLN A 174 12.79 16.93 9.08
CA GLN A 174 13.06 18.35 8.89
C GLN A 174 11.77 19.17 8.74
N LEU A 175 10.81 18.68 7.94
CA LEU A 175 9.52 19.32 7.75
C LEU A 175 8.74 19.42 9.07
N LEU A 176 8.61 18.31 9.80
CA LEU A 176 7.85 18.26 11.05
C LEU A 176 8.49 19.08 12.17
N ASP A 177 9.82 19.06 12.30
CA ASP A 177 10.53 19.86 13.29
C ASP A 177 10.35 21.36 13.03
N ARG A 178 10.48 21.79 11.76
CA ARG A 178 10.29 23.20 11.40
C ARG A 178 8.84 23.61 11.59
N LEU A 179 7.87 22.79 11.17
CA LEU A 179 6.45 23.08 11.39
C LEU A 179 6.11 23.19 12.89
N ALA A 180 6.65 22.30 13.73
CA ALA A 180 6.44 22.36 15.18
C ALA A 180 7.08 23.58 15.86
N SER A 181 8.03 24.26 15.20
CA SER A 181 8.59 25.53 15.69
C SER A 181 7.74 26.75 15.33
N GLU A 182 6.85 26.62 14.34
CA GLU A 182 6.04 27.73 13.79
C GLU A 182 4.54 27.59 14.11
N GLU A 183 4.06 26.38 14.39
CA GLU A 183 2.66 26.03 14.62
C GLU A 183 2.52 25.05 15.79
N PRO A 184 1.36 24.95 16.47
CA PRO A 184 1.15 24.06 17.61
C PRO A 184 0.97 22.58 17.20
N LEU A 185 1.89 22.07 16.39
CA LEU A 185 1.89 20.69 15.90
C LEU A 185 2.20 19.71 17.06
N GLN A 186 1.28 18.77 17.28
CA GLN A 186 1.52 17.65 18.17
C GLN A 186 2.11 16.46 17.40
N LEU A 187 3.31 16.04 17.78
CA LEU A 187 3.96 14.83 17.26
C LEU A 187 3.58 13.64 18.15
N LEU A 188 2.66 12.82 17.67
CA LEU A 188 1.96 11.81 18.46
C LEU A 188 2.41 10.39 18.10
N ARG A 189 2.31 9.50 19.09
CA ARG A 189 2.50 8.06 18.95
C ARG A 189 1.39 7.34 19.68
N THR A 190 1.01 6.19 19.15
CA THR A 190 -0.05 5.36 19.71
C THR A 190 0.19 3.90 19.35
N ALA A 191 -0.32 3.01 20.19
CA ALA A 191 -0.47 1.61 19.82
C ALA A 191 -1.52 1.47 18.71
N PRO A 192 -1.42 0.45 17.84
CA PRO A 192 -2.47 0.10 16.88
C PRO A 192 -3.83 -0.19 17.55
N GLY A 193 -4.91 -0.16 16.78
CA GLY A 193 -6.26 -0.48 17.24
C GLY A 193 -7.00 0.71 17.86
N GLN A 194 -7.75 0.47 18.94
CA GLN A 194 -8.65 1.46 19.55
C GLN A 194 -7.95 2.77 19.92
N ALA A 195 -6.79 2.70 20.58
CA ALA A 195 -6.04 3.89 20.97
C ALA A 195 -5.65 4.76 19.76
N TYR A 196 -5.33 4.13 18.62
CA TYR A 196 -5.05 4.86 17.39
C TYR A 196 -6.28 5.56 16.84
N ARG A 197 -7.43 4.86 16.77
CA ARG A 197 -8.70 5.43 16.31
C ARG A 197 -9.12 6.61 17.19
N GLU A 198 -9.09 6.46 18.50
CA GLU A 198 -9.44 7.51 19.47
C GLU A 198 -8.53 8.74 19.30
N MET A 199 -7.22 8.52 19.12
CA MET A 199 -6.27 9.59 18.86
C MET A 199 -6.59 10.34 17.56
N LEU A 200 -6.88 9.62 16.47
CA LEU A 200 -7.26 10.26 15.19
C LEU A 200 -8.54 11.09 15.35
N ASN A 201 -9.54 10.59 16.07
CA ASN A 201 -10.80 11.30 16.31
C ASN A 201 -10.67 12.56 17.17
N ARG A 202 -9.55 12.75 17.87
CA ARG A 202 -9.23 14.00 18.61
C ARG A 202 -8.58 15.08 17.75
N ILE A 203 -8.04 14.72 16.58
CA ILE A 203 -7.30 15.64 15.70
C ILE A 203 -8.25 16.38 14.76
N ARG A 204 -8.09 17.71 14.60
CA ARG A 204 -8.81 18.50 13.58
C ARG A 204 -8.10 18.44 12.24
N TYR A 205 -6.82 18.82 12.23
CA TYR A 205 -6.00 18.90 11.03
C TYR A 205 -4.87 17.88 11.14
N PHE A 206 -4.91 16.87 10.28
CA PHE A 206 -3.89 15.84 10.23
C PHE A 206 -2.82 16.20 9.20
N VAL A 207 -1.56 16.27 9.62
CA VAL A 207 -0.43 16.54 8.73
C VAL A 207 0.08 15.22 8.17
N SER A 208 0.04 15.07 6.85
CA SER A 208 0.72 13.99 6.13
C SER A 208 2.07 14.45 5.62
N ALA A 209 3.12 13.96 6.27
CA ALA A 209 4.51 14.26 5.94
C ALA A 209 5.19 13.14 5.13
N ASP A 210 4.53 12.69 4.06
CA ASP A 210 5.01 11.64 3.14
C ASP A 210 5.98 12.19 2.08
N VAL A 211 6.90 13.05 2.52
CA VAL A 211 7.85 13.79 1.67
C VAL A 211 8.72 12.84 0.85
N GLY A 212 8.61 12.94 -0.47
CA GLY A 212 9.47 12.22 -1.43
C GLY A 212 9.20 10.72 -1.54
N LEU A 213 8.06 10.23 -1.04
CA LEU A 213 7.71 8.81 -1.14
C LEU A 213 7.14 8.42 -2.50
N GLY A 214 6.47 9.35 -3.20
CA GLY A 214 5.75 9.05 -4.43
C GLY A 214 4.55 8.13 -4.19
N GLU A 215 3.98 8.19 -2.99
CA GLU A 215 2.76 7.48 -2.58
C GLU A 215 2.21 8.05 -1.26
N TYR A 216 0.94 7.78 -0.98
CA TYR A 216 0.32 8.06 0.31
C TYR A 216 0.29 6.84 1.22
N MET A 217 0.62 7.05 2.50
CA MET A 217 0.51 6.03 3.53
C MET A 217 -0.96 5.83 3.97
N ALA A 218 -1.30 4.63 4.44
CA ALA A 218 -2.66 4.28 4.91
C ALA A 218 -3.22 5.28 5.93
N LYS A 219 -2.35 5.82 6.81
CA LYS A 219 -2.67 6.86 7.80
C LYS A 219 -3.41 8.07 7.26
N ASN A 220 -3.21 8.40 5.99
CA ASN A 220 -3.84 9.55 5.36
C ASN A 220 -5.33 9.27 5.17
N PHE A 221 -5.66 8.07 4.67
CA PHE A 221 -7.04 7.62 4.52
C PHE A 221 -7.68 7.34 5.87
N GLU A 222 -6.94 6.78 6.82
CA GLU A 222 -7.41 6.55 8.19
C GLU A 222 -7.78 7.87 8.89
N ALA A 223 -6.94 8.91 8.74
CA ALA A 223 -7.23 10.24 9.29
C ALA A 223 -8.47 10.88 8.63
N MET A 224 -8.62 10.76 7.31
CA MET A 224 -9.81 11.23 6.60
C MET A 224 -11.07 10.47 7.04
N ALA A 225 -10.98 9.15 7.22
CA ALA A 225 -12.09 8.30 7.69
C ALA A 225 -12.52 8.67 9.12
N CYS A 226 -11.56 9.06 9.96
CA CYS A 226 -11.81 9.62 11.29
C CYS A 226 -12.20 11.11 11.26
N GLY A 227 -12.51 11.70 10.11
CA GLY A 227 -13.05 13.07 9.97
C GLY A 227 -12.04 14.21 10.17
N CYS A 228 -10.74 13.95 10.01
CA CYS A 228 -9.74 15.02 9.98
C CYS A 228 -9.77 15.75 8.63
N VAL A 229 -9.47 17.05 8.62
CA VAL A 229 -8.96 17.68 7.39
C VAL A 229 -7.54 17.17 7.18
N LEU A 230 -7.29 16.55 6.03
CA LEU A 230 -5.97 16.11 5.67
C LEU A 230 -5.19 17.26 5.02
N LEU A 231 -4.08 17.65 5.64
CA LEU A 231 -3.06 18.50 5.02
C LEU A 231 -1.98 17.57 4.46
N ALA A 232 -1.86 17.41 3.15
CA ALA A 232 -0.97 16.40 2.56
C ALA A 232 0.14 16.96 1.69
N TRP A 233 1.33 16.38 1.84
CA TRP A 233 2.43 16.63 0.92
C TRP A 233 2.03 16.23 -0.51
N ARG A 234 2.28 17.13 -1.47
CA ARG A 234 2.00 16.91 -2.89
C ARG A 234 2.95 15.85 -3.48
N GLN A 235 2.38 14.78 -4.04
CA GLN A 235 3.14 13.67 -4.65
C GLN A 235 3.25 13.81 -6.17
N GLY A 236 2.25 14.41 -6.83
CA GLY A 236 2.28 14.67 -8.28
C GLY A 236 1.26 13.81 -9.03
N SER A 237 1.62 12.58 -9.42
CA SER A 237 0.70 11.67 -10.13
C SER A 237 -0.25 10.90 -9.22
N GLU A 238 0.00 10.89 -7.91
CA GLU A 238 -0.73 10.09 -6.93
C GLU A 238 -2.18 10.57 -6.76
N GLU A 239 -2.37 11.87 -6.63
CA GLU A 239 -3.66 12.48 -6.33
C GLU A 239 -4.68 12.18 -7.43
N ALA A 240 -4.29 12.42 -8.69
CA ALA A 240 -5.13 12.13 -9.86
C ALA A 240 -5.38 10.63 -10.03
N ALA A 241 -4.38 9.78 -9.78
CA ALA A 241 -4.51 8.33 -9.90
C ALA A 241 -5.47 7.74 -8.85
N ILE A 242 -5.53 8.33 -7.66
CA ILE A 242 -6.47 7.94 -6.60
C ILE A 242 -7.85 8.57 -6.83
N GLY A 243 -7.92 9.77 -7.43
CA GLY A 243 -9.13 10.57 -7.54
C GLY A 243 -9.29 11.62 -6.44
N LEU A 244 -8.22 11.93 -5.71
CA LEU A 244 -8.19 12.98 -4.70
C LEU A 244 -8.14 14.37 -5.36
N GLN A 245 -8.85 15.33 -4.77
CA GLN A 245 -8.96 16.68 -5.29
C GLN A 245 -8.56 17.71 -4.22
N ASP A 246 -7.60 18.55 -4.55
CA ASP A 246 -7.14 19.67 -3.70
C ASP A 246 -8.27 20.68 -3.47
N GLY A 247 -8.41 21.18 -2.25
CA GLY A 247 -9.48 22.10 -1.86
C GLY A 247 -10.86 21.45 -1.70
N ARG A 248 -11.01 20.16 -2.03
CA ARG A 248 -12.28 19.42 -1.91
C ARG A 248 -12.19 18.25 -0.94
N HIS A 249 -11.27 17.31 -1.16
CA HIS A 249 -11.11 16.12 -0.31
C HIS A 249 -10.02 16.33 0.76
N LEU A 250 -9.03 17.17 0.45
CA LEU A 250 -7.87 17.47 1.28
C LEU A 250 -7.24 18.79 0.83
N LEU A 251 -6.23 19.27 1.55
CA LEU A 251 -5.43 20.43 1.16
C LEU A 251 -3.98 20.01 0.92
N LEU A 252 -3.51 20.24 -0.29
CA LEU A 252 -2.14 19.89 -0.68
C LEU A 252 -1.17 21.01 -0.33
N TYR A 253 0.05 20.63 0.05
CA TYR A 253 1.14 21.57 0.25
C TYR A 253 2.47 21.01 -0.26
N SER A 254 3.38 21.91 -0.62
CA SER A 254 4.72 21.62 -1.14
C SER A 254 5.82 22.23 -0.26
N ASP A 255 5.44 23.13 0.65
CA ASP A 255 6.31 23.74 1.65
C ASP A 255 5.50 24.16 2.89
N ILE A 256 6.22 24.68 3.88
CA ILE A 256 5.62 25.07 5.17
C ILE A 256 4.80 26.34 5.05
N ASP A 257 5.16 27.26 4.15
CA ASP A 257 4.43 28.52 4.00
C ASP A 257 3.05 28.27 3.38
N GLU A 258 2.97 27.38 2.38
CA GLU A 258 1.70 26.90 1.80
C GLU A 258 0.83 26.20 2.86
N LEU A 259 1.42 25.31 3.68
CA LEU A 259 0.72 24.65 4.78
C LEU A 259 0.17 25.66 5.80
N ARG A 260 0.97 26.63 6.22
CA ARG A 260 0.56 27.67 7.17
C ARG A 260 -0.51 28.59 6.58
N GLY A 261 -0.45 28.86 5.27
CA GLY A 261 -1.51 29.53 4.53
C GLY A 261 -2.85 28.78 4.61
N HIS A 262 -2.83 27.45 4.44
CA HIS A 262 -4.01 26.61 4.64
C HIS A 262 -4.54 26.68 6.07
N LEU A 263 -3.66 26.60 7.08
CA LEU A 263 -4.06 26.71 8.49
C LEU A 263 -4.71 28.06 8.80
N ALA A 264 -4.14 29.16 8.31
CA ALA A 264 -4.72 30.49 8.50
C ALA A 264 -6.13 30.58 7.91
N ARG A 265 -6.34 30.02 6.71
CA ARG A 265 -7.66 29.95 6.06
C ARG A 265 -8.64 29.07 6.82
N LEU A 266 -8.21 27.90 7.29
CA LEU A 266 -9.04 26.98 8.07
C LEU A 266 -9.48 27.61 9.41
N ARG A 267 -8.58 28.34 10.08
CA ARG A 267 -8.88 29.07 11.31
C ARG A 267 -9.86 30.23 11.07
N ALA A 268 -9.70 30.94 9.96
CA ALA A 268 -10.59 32.05 9.58
C ALA A 268 -11.97 31.58 9.09
N ASN A 269 -12.06 30.38 8.52
CA ASN A 269 -13.31 29.80 8.03
C ASN A 269 -13.48 28.33 8.45
N PRO A 270 -13.93 28.07 9.70
CA PRO A 270 -14.12 26.71 10.20
C PRO A 270 -15.15 25.89 9.41
N ALA A 271 -16.16 26.55 8.80
CA ALA A 271 -17.18 25.87 8.00
C ALA A 271 -16.58 25.22 6.74
N TRP A 272 -15.62 25.89 6.11
CA TRP A 272 -14.87 25.33 4.98
C TRP A 272 -14.03 24.11 5.39
N GLY A 273 -13.41 24.15 6.58
CA GLY A 273 -12.71 22.99 7.13
C GLY A 273 -13.63 21.78 7.35
N LEU A 274 -14.83 22.01 7.87
CA LEU A 274 -15.84 20.95 8.04
C LEU A 274 -16.28 20.36 6.69
N GLU A 275 -16.47 21.20 5.68
CA GLU A 275 -16.82 20.75 4.32
C GLU A 275 -15.73 19.86 3.72
N ILE A 276 -14.45 20.27 3.83
CA ILE A 276 -13.33 19.45 3.33
C ILE A 276 -13.24 18.12 4.08
N ALA A 277 -13.33 18.14 5.42
CA ALA A 277 -13.28 16.92 6.22
C ALA A 277 -14.39 15.94 5.85
N GLU A 278 -15.62 16.44 5.67
CA GLU A 278 -16.77 15.61 5.29
C GLU A 278 -16.62 15.04 3.86
N ASN A 279 -16.20 15.87 2.91
CA ASN A 279 -15.96 15.42 1.54
C ASN A 279 -14.83 14.39 1.47
N GLY A 280 -13.74 14.61 2.21
CA GLY A 280 -12.63 13.67 2.33
C GLY A 280 -13.07 12.34 2.96
N ARG A 281 -13.82 12.40 4.07
CA ARG A 281 -14.36 11.21 4.74
C ARG A 281 -15.25 10.39 3.80
N ARG A 282 -16.23 11.03 3.14
CA ARG A 282 -17.11 10.36 2.16
C ARG A 282 -16.31 9.72 1.03
N PHE A 283 -15.29 10.39 0.53
CA PHE A 283 -14.44 9.85 -0.53
C PHE A 283 -13.72 8.57 -0.09
N VAL A 284 -13.09 8.57 1.09
CA VAL A 284 -12.35 7.39 1.56
C VAL A 284 -13.27 6.23 1.94
N GLU A 285 -14.44 6.52 2.52
CA GLU A 285 -15.48 5.51 2.80
C GLU A 285 -15.99 4.85 1.50
N ALA A 286 -16.11 5.62 0.42
CA ALA A 286 -16.61 5.13 -0.85
C ALA A 286 -15.56 4.43 -1.71
N HIS A 287 -14.26 4.62 -1.46
CA HIS A 287 -13.23 4.18 -2.42
C HIS A 287 -11.99 3.53 -1.78
N MET A 288 -11.66 3.82 -0.53
CA MET A 288 -10.36 3.50 0.08
C MET A 288 -10.46 2.49 1.23
N THR A 289 -11.60 1.80 1.38
CA THR A 289 -11.75 0.73 2.37
C THR A 289 -11.03 -0.55 1.93
N HIS A 290 -10.67 -1.43 2.88
CA HIS A 290 -10.16 -2.77 2.58
C HIS A 290 -11.09 -3.63 1.71
N ALA A 291 -12.41 -3.40 1.75
CA ALA A 291 -13.34 -4.09 0.86
C ALA A 291 -13.09 -3.71 -0.62
N HIS A 292 -12.99 -2.42 -0.91
CA HIS A 292 -12.62 -1.92 -2.22
C HIS A 292 -11.21 -2.39 -2.65
N LEU A 293 -10.24 -2.43 -1.75
CA LEU A 293 -8.91 -3.00 -2.03
C LEU A 293 -9.01 -4.47 -2.47
N ALA A 294 -9.83 -5.28 -1.80
CA ALA A 294 -10.06 -6.68 -2.18
C ALA A 294 -10.70 -6.81 -3.58
N GLU A 295 -11.64 -5.93 -3.91
CA GLU A 295 -12.30 -5.90 -5.22
C GLU A 295 -11.31 -5.51 -6.34
N ARG A 296 -10.43 -4.53 -6.09
CA ARG A 296 -9.37 -4.17 -7.05
C ARG A 296 -8.32 -5.28 -7.20
N LEU A 297 -8.00 -6.00 -6.12
CA LEU A 297 -7.13 -7.19 -6.22
C LEU A 297 -7.79 -8.31 -7.04
N LEU A 298 -9.11 -8.50 -6.89
CA LEU A 298 -9.87 -9.46 -7.67
C LEU A 298 -9.77 -9.17 -9.18
N GLU A 299 -9.91 -7.91 -9.60
CA GLU A 299 -9.76 -7.51 -11.01
C GLU A 299 -8.41 -7.96 -11.57
N VAL A 300 -7.32 -7.77 -10.81
CA VAL A 300 -5.97 -8.18 -11.24
C VAL A 300 -5.84 -9.71 -11.28
N LEU A 301 -6.37 -10.41 -10.28
CA LEU A 301 -6.37 -11.88 -10.21
C LEU A 301 -7.13 -12.52 -11.37
N GLN A 302 -8.27 -11.94 -11.76
CA GLN A 302 -9.12 -12.44 -12.85
C GLN A 302 -8.56 -12.14 -14.24
N SER A 303 -7.74 -11.09 -14.40
CA SER A 303 -7.18 -10.76 -15.70
C SER A 303 -6.30 -11.88 -16.28
N LEU A 304 -6.34 -12.06 -17.60
CA LEU A 304 -5.70 -13.18 -18.33
C LEU A 304 -4.19 -13.23 -18.10
N TRP A 305 -3.68 -14.30 -17.49
CA TRP A 305 -2.23 -14.46 -17.27
C TRP A 305 -1.53 -14.85 -18.58
N PRO A 306 -0.30 -14.34 -18.87
CA PRO A 306 0.48 -14.87 -19.97
C PRO A 306 0.68 -16.38 -19.81
N GLU A 307 0.49 -17.16 -20.88
CA GLU A 307 0.85 -18.57 -20.86
C GLU A 307 2.36 -18.69 -20.64
N VAL A 308 2.75 -19.22 -19.48
CA VAL A 308 4.15 -19.49 -19.20
C VAL A 308 4.55 -20.75 -19.95
N CYS A 309 5.14 -20.58 -21.13
CA CYS A 309 5.82 -21.66 -21.82
C CYS A 309 7.09 -21.99 -21.02
N LEU A 310 7.00 -22.86 -20.00
CA LEU A 310 8.19 -23.37 -19.32
C LEU A 310 9.08 -24.03 -20.39
N PRO A 311 10.31 -23.55 -20.63
CA PRO A 311 11.17 -24.17 -21.62
C PRO A 311 11.38 -25.62 -21.21
N SER A 312 11.07 -26.55 -22.12
CA SER A 312 11.31 -27.97 -21.89
C SER A 312 12.77 -28.18 -21.48
N ALA A 313 13.04 -29.21 -20.68
CA ALA A 313 14.41 -29.55 -20.27
C ALA A 313 15.36 -29.65 -21.47
N TRP A 314 14.82 -30.07 -22.63
CA TRP A 314 15.50 -30.07 -23.92
C TRP A 314 15.88 -28.67 -24.43
N ARG A 315 14.97 -27.68 -24.39
CA ARG A 315 15.28 -26.28 -24.78
C ARG A 315 16.32 -25.63 -23.85
N VAL A 316 16.28 -25.92 -22.55
CA VAL A 316 17.28 -25.42 -21.60
C VAL A 316 18.65 -26.07 -21.83
N PHE A 317 18.67 -27.35 -22.20
CA PHE A 317 19.87 -28.08 -22.57
C PHE A 317 20.47 -27.58 -23.89
N CYS A 318 19.66 -27.40 -24.94
CA CYS A 318 20.10 -26.85 -26.23
C CYS A 318 20.62 -25.41 -26.11
N ALA A 319 20.00 -24.55 -25.30
CA ALA A 319 20.48 -23.18 -25.06
C ALA A 319 21.82 -23.13 -24.29
N ARG A 320 22.21 -24.20 -23.60
CA ARG A 320 23.54 -24.33 -22.99
C ARG A 320 24.59 -24.87 -23.96
N LEU A 321 24.18 -25.50 -25.04
CA LEU A 321 25.07 -26.11 -26.05
C LEU A 321 25.29 -25.23 -27.29
N ASN A 322 24.47 -24.18 -27.49
CA ASN A 322 24.66 -23.25 -28.60
C ASN A 322 24.63 -21.79 -28.09
N PRO A 323 25.80 -21.16 -27.85
CA PRO A 323 25.87 -19.77 -27.40
C PRO A 323 25.81 -18.75 -28.57
N PHE A 324 25.23 -19.12 -29.72
CA PHE A 324 25.06 -18.25 -30.88
C PHE A 324 23.63 -18.30 -31.43
#